data_AF-A0A1H3T985-F1
#
_entry.id   AF-A0A1H3T985-F1
#
_cell.length_a   1.000
_cell.length_b   1.000
_cell.length_c   1.000
_cell.angle_alpha   90.00
_cell.angle_beta   90.00
_cell.angle_gamma   90.00
#
_symmetry.space_group_name_H-M   'P 1'
#
loop_
_entity.id
_entity.type
_entity.pdbx_description
1 polymer ?
#
loop_
_entity_poly.entity_id
_entity_poly.type
_entity_poly.pdbx_seq_one_letter_code
_entity_poly.pdbx_strand_id
1 'polypeptide(L)'
;MNRIELVVALRAAGVPDGEYLIPGGPASRGPRADAYYVLREEPGVYLVTLCERGVEETAARFASEDEACRYLYAQLTRRAPAPPPDSAQIIEDLMARREDIQREAREQYDRARRHERG
;
A
#
# COMPACT_ATOMS: atom_id res chain seq x y z
N MET A 1 5.22 -21.73 14.02
CA MET A 1 4.21 -20.94 13.31
C MET A 1 4.07 -21.51 11.93
N ASN A 2 2.88 -22.01 11.61
CA ASN A 2 2.53 -22.49 10.27
C ASN A 2 1.46 -21.59 9.62
N ARG A 3 1.12 -21.85 8.36
CA ARG A 3 0.10 -21.10 7.60
C ARG A 3 -1.25 -20.99 8.30
N ILE A 4 -1.71 -22.04 8.97
CA ILE A 4 -3.00 -22.04 9.68
C ILE A 4 -2.92 -21.15 10.91
N GLU A 5 -1.87 -21.30 11.71
CA GLU A 5 -1.60 -20.46 12.87
C GLU A 5 -1.46 -18.98 12.47
N LEU A 6 -0.85 -18.70 11.31
CA LEU A 6 -0.74 -17.36 10.76
C LEU A 6 -2.09 -16.73 10.44
N VAL A 7 -2.97 -17.42 9.74
CA VAL A 7 -4.30 -16.87 9.41
C VAL A 7 -5.11 -16.60 10.68
N VAL A 8 -5.04 -17.50 11.67
CA VAL A 8 -5.69 -17.29 12.97
C VAL A 8 -5.11 -16.05 13.67
N ALA A 9 -3.79 -15.90 13.71
CA ALA A 9 -3.12 -14.77 14.34
C ALA A 9 -3.42 -13.43 13.65
N LEU A 10 -3.43 -13.40 12.31
CA LEU A 10 -3.74 -12.20 11.52
C LEU A 10 -5.18 -11.74 11.75
N ARG A 11 -6.13 -12.68 11.76
CA ARG A 11 -7.53 -12.37 12.07
C ARG A 11 -7.70 -11.86 13.51
N ALA A 12 -7.02 -12.48 14.47
CA ALA A 12 -7.03 -12.00 15.85
C ALA A 12 -6.41 -10.60 16.01
N ALA A 13 -5.43 -10.26 15.19
CA ALA A 13 -4.83 -8.93 15.13
C ALA A 13 -5.66 -7.90 14.34
N GLY A 14 -6.78 -8.32 13.74
CA GLY A 14 -7.66 -7.45 12.97
C GLY A 14 -7.14 -7.08 11.57
N VAL A 15 -6.16 -7.83 11.05
CA VAL A 15 -5.65 -7.63 9.69
C VAL A 15 -6.73 -8.04 8.68
N PRO A 16 -7.11 -7.17 7.73
CA PRO A 16 -8.09 -7.50 6.71
C PRO A 16 -7.66 -8.70 5.85
N ASP A 17 -8.59 -9.63 5.62
CA ASP A 17 -8.38 -10.83 4.78
C ASP A 17 -7.93 -10.51 3.33
N GLY A 18 -8.12 -9.27 2.86
CA GLY A 18 -7.72 -8.82 1.52
C GLY A 18 -6.27 -8.36 1.40
N GLU A 19 -5.53 -8.20 2.51
CA GLU A 19 -4.14 -7.74 2.53
C GLU A 19 -3.11 -8.88 2.42
N TYR A 20 -3.56 -10.14 2.46
CA TYR A 20 -2.66 -11.29 2.38
C TYR A 20 -3.26 -12.47 1.60
N LEU A 21 -2.39 -13.25 0.97
CA LEU A 21 -2.70 -14.48 0.27
C LEU A 21 -1.76 -15.59 0.74
N ILE A 22 -2.34 -16.62 1.34
CA ILE A 22 -1.60 -17.77 1.86
C ILE A 22 -2.14 -19.04 1.19
N PRO A 23 -1.45 -19.58 0.17
CA PRO A 23 -1.80 -20.84 -0.47
C PRO A 23 -1.85 -21.98 0.55
N GLY A 24 -2.89 -22.82 0.47
CA GLY A 24 -3.11 -23.92 1.43
C GLY A 24 -3.65 -23.47 2.80
N GLY A 25 -3.79 -22.16 3.04
CA GLY A 25 -4.49 -21.61 4.20
C GLY A 25 -6.01 -21.52 3.99
N PRO A 26 -6.77 -21.14 5.03
CA PRO A 26 -8.19 -20.82 4.90
C PRO A 26 -8.41 -19.73 3.84
N ALA A 27 -9.43 -19.90 2.99
CA ALA A 27 -9.73 -18.93 1.95
C ALA A 27 -10.00 -17.53 2.51
N SER A 28 -9.44 -16.50 1.86
CA SER A 28 -9.74 -15.10 2.15
C SER A 28 -11.21 -14.81 1.83
N ARG A 29 -11.92 -14.13 2.73
CA ARG A 29 -13.36 -13.84 2.55
C ARG A 29 -13.68 -12.46 1.99
N GLY A 30 -12.67 -11.63 1.73
CA GLY A 30 -12.82 -10.23 1.30
C GLY A 30 -12.33 -9.95 -0.12
N PRO A 31 -12.71 -8.79 -0.71
CA PRO A 31 -12.09 -8.30 -1.93
C PRO A 31 -10.60 -8.08 -1.72
N ARG A 32 -9.79 -8.35 -2.76
CA ARG A 32 -8.34 -8.10 -2.72
C ARG A 32 -8.08 -6.60 -2.67
N ALA A 33 -7.15 -6.20 -1.80
CA ALA A 33 -6.63 -4.84 -1.79
C ALA A 33 -5.72 -4.59 -3.02
N ASP A 34 -5.50 -3.31 -3.35
CA ASP A 34 -4.56 -2.93 -4.42
C ASP A 34 -3.12 -3.32 -4.11
N ALA A 35 -2.79 -3.43 -2.82
CA ALA A 35 -1.51 -3.93 -2.30
C ALA A 35 -1.79 -5.09 -1.33
N TYR A 36 -1.20 -6.26 -1.59
CA TYR A 36 -1.34 -7.44 -0.73
C TYR A 36 -0.07 -8.30 -0.73
N TYR A 37 0.21 -8.95 0.40
CA TYR A 37 1.34 -9.87 0.52
C TYR A 37 0.96 -11.30 0.12
N VAL A 38 1.88 -12.01 -0.51
CA VAL A 38 1.71 -13.41 -0.91
C VAL A 38 2.83 -14.23 -0.30
N LEU A 39 2.47 -15.29 0.43
CA LEU A 39 3.42 -16.31 0.87
C LEU A 39 3.48 -17.41 -0.18
N ARG A 40 4.63 -17.62 -0.82
CA ARG A 40 4.84 -18.70 -1.79
C ARG A 40 5.82 -19.72 -1.24
N GLU A 41 5.55 -20.98 -1.51
CA GLU A 41 6.50 -22.07 -1.29
C GLU A 41 7.12 -22.45 -2.62
N GLU A 42 8.44 -22.43 -2.65
CA GLU A 42 9.25 -22.94 -3.75
C GLU A 42 10.12 -24.09 -3.23
N PRO A 43 10.74 -24.90 -4.11
CA PRO A 43 11.55 -26.04 -3.69
C PRO A 43 12.67 -25.64 -2.71
N GLY A 44 12.46 -25.92 -1.43
CA GLY A 44 13.41 -25.65 -0.35
C GLY A 44 13.44 -24.22 0.18
N VAL A 45 12.57 -23.32 -0.30
CA VAL A 45 12.52 -21.92 0.17
C VAL A 45 11.10 -21.38 0.24
N TYR A 46 10.91 -20.40 1.11
CA TYR A 46 9.66 -19.68 1.28
C TYR A 46 9.88 -18.22 0.87
N LEU A 47 9.02 -17.72 -0.02
CA LEU A 47 9.07 -16.35 -0.51
C LEU A 47 7.89 -15.55 0.04
N VAL A 48 8.18 -14.33 0.48
CA VAL A 48 7.14 -13.33 0.76
C VAL A 48 7.23 -12.28 -0.33
N THR A 49 6.16 -12.15 -1.11
CA THR A 49 6.07 -11.25 -2.26
C THR A 49 5.01 -10.18 -1.98
N LEU A 50 5.30 -8.92 -2.25
CA LEU A 50 4.31 -7.85 -2.28
C LEU A 50 3.76 -7.74 -3.70
N CYS A 51 2.44 -7.83 -3.83
CA CYS A 51 1.73 -7.58 -5.07
C CYS A 51 1.04 -6.22 -4.95
N GLU A 52 1.50 -5.22 -5.70
CA GLU A 52 0.90 -3.87 -5.71
C GLU A 52 0.53 -3.47 -7.13
N ARG A 53 -0.76 -3.17 -7.36
CA ARG A 53 -1.30 -2.71 -8.66
C ARG A 53 -0.89 -3.59 -9.84
N GLY A 54 -0.80 -4.90 -9.60
CA GLY A 54 -0.41 -5.91 -10.59
C GLY A 54 1.10 -6.09 -10.77
N VAL A 55 1.94 -5.37 -10.02
CA VAL A 55 3.40 -5.56 -9.97
C VAL A 55 3.74 -6.48 -8.80
N GLU A 56 4.55 -7.51 -9.05
CA GLU A 56 5.05 -8.42 -8.01
C GLU A 56 6.51 -8.11 -7.64
N GLU A 57 6.78 -7.87 -6.36
CA GLU A 57 8.11 -7.65 -5.82
C GLU A 57 8.41 -8.64 -4.70
N THR A 58 9.54 -9.36 -4.77
CA THR A 58 9.94 -10.27 -3.68
C THR A 58 10.47 -9.45 -2.51
N ALA A 59 9.69 -9.40 -1.42
CA ALA A 59 10.07 -8.67 -0.21
C ALA A 59 11.13 -9.42 0.61
N ALA A 60 11.01 -10.75 0.72
CA ALA A 60 11.95 -11.55 1.51
C ALA A 60 11.95 -13.03 1.08
N ARG A 61 13.05 -13.73 1.41
CA ARG A 61 13.25 -15.17 1.19
C ARG A 61 13.69 -15.84 2.50
N PHE A 62 13.14 -17.01 2.79
CA PHE A 62 13.39 -17.76 4.02
C PHE A 62 13.61 -19.24 3.73
N ALA A 63 14.37 -19.91 4.61
CA ALA A 63 14.61 -21.35 4.50
C ALA A 63 13.49 -22.18 5.15
N SER A 64 12.61 -21.55 5.93
CA SER A 64 11.55 -22.24 6.67
C SER A 64 10.20 -21.52 6.59
N GLU A 65 9.13 -22.31 6.70
CA GLU A 65 7.75 -21.81 6.76
C GLU A 65 7.56 -20.90 7.99
N ASP A 66 8.14 -21.29 9.13
CA ASP A 66 8.00 -20.57 10.38
C ASP A 66 8.58 -19.15 10.31
N GLU A 67 9.78 -19.01 9.77
CA GLU A 67 10.41 -17.71 9.59
C GLU A 67 9.60 -16.82 8.65
N ALA A 68 9.15 -17.38 7.53
CA ALA A 68 8.34 -16.63 6.55
C ALA A 68 7.00 -16.20 7.14
N CYS A 69 6.34 -17.07 7.91
CA CYS A 69 5.07 -16.76 8.56
C CYS A 69 5.25 -15.69 9.65
N ARG A 70 6.30 -15.79 10.48
CA ARG A 70 6.59 -14.79 11.51
C ARG A 70 6.93 -13.43 10.90
N TYR A 71 7.71 -13.42 9.81
CA TYR A 71 8.01 -12.21 9.08
C TYR A 71 6.74 -11.57 8.51
N LEU A 72 5.90 -12.35 7.83
CA LEU A 72 4.65 -11.87 7.26
C LEU A 72 3.69 -11.34 8.34
N TYR A 73 3.59 -12.04 9.47
CA TYR A 73 2.82 -11.57 10.63
C TYR A 73 3.34 -10.22 11.13
N ALA A 74 4.64 -10.10 11.36
CA ALA A 74 5.25 -8.85 11.83
C ALA A 74 5.06 -7.70 10.84
N GLN A 75 5.07 -7.99 9.54
CA GLN A 75 4.88 -6.99 8.49
C GLN A 75 3.43 -6.48 8.44
N LEU A 76 2.45 -7.36 8.49
CA LEU A 76 1.02 -7.02 8.44
C LEU A 76 0.48 -6.44 9.74
N THR A 77 1.07 -6.81 10.89
CA THR A 77 0.71 -6.25 12.19
C THR A 77 1.52 -5.02 12.56
N ARG A 78 2.59 -4.71 11.81
CA ARG A 78 3.21 -3.39 11.85
C ARG A 78 2.19 -2.38 11.34
N ARG A 79 1.54 -1.70 12.27
CA ARG A 79 0.71 -0.53 12.00
C ARG A 79 1.52 0.40 11.10
N ALA A 80 1.03 0.69 9.89
CA ALA A 80 1.59 1.77 9.09
C ALA A 80 1.72 2.99 10.02
N PRO A 81 2.87 3.69 10.04
CA PRO A 81 2.98 4.89 10.85
C PRO A 81 1.81 5.79 10.45
N ALA A 82 1.05 6.25 11.45
CA ALA A 82 0.01 7.23 11.19
C ALA A 82 0.65 8.36 10.37
N PRO A 83 -0.01 8.86 9.32
CA PRO A 83 0.52 9.98 8.56
C PRO A 83 0.95 11.06 9.56
N PRO A 84 2.15 11.66 9.40
CA PRO A 84 2.60 12.68 10.33
C PRO A 84 1.50 13.74 10.49
N PRO A 85 1.32 14.29 11.70
CA PRO A 85 0.17 15.15 12.04
C PRO A 85 -0.03 16.30 11.04
N ASP A 86 1.03 16.73 10.37
CA ASP A 86 1.05 17.84 9.43
C ASP A 86 0.67 17.45 7.99
N SER A 87 0.37 16.18 7.73
CA SER A 87 0.08 15.68 6.37
C SER A 87 -1.12 16.38 5.74
N ALA A 88 -2.14 16.70 6.54
CA ALA A 88 -3.30 17.47 6.08
C ALA A 88 -2.91 18.90 5.67
N GLN A 89 -2.05 19.55 6.47
CA GLN A 89 -1.56 20.90 6.20
C GLN A 89 -0.67 20.94 4.95
N ILE A 90 0.19 19.94 4.77
CA ILE A 90 1.04 19.80 3.58
C ILE A 90 0.20 19.62 2.31
N ILE A 91 -0.88 18.84 2.37
CA ILE A 91 -1.80 18.64 1.24
C ILE A 91 -2.57 19.93 0.94
N GLU A 92 -3.04 20.64 1.96
CA GLU A 92 -3.73 21.92 1.82
C GLU A 92 -2.81 22.98 1.18
N ASP A 93 -1.57 23.12 1.65
CA ASP A 93 -0.57 24.01 1.07
C ASP A 93 -0.28 23.69 -0.40
N LEU A 94 -0.23 22.39 -0.75
CA LEU A 94 0.01 21.96 -2.13
C LEU A 94 -1.17 22.34 -3.05
N MET A 95 -2.41 22.20 -2.55
CA MET A 95 -3.61 22.58 -3.30
C MET A 95 -3.73 24.09 -3.45
N ALA A 96 -3.43 24.86 -2.39
CA ALA A 96 -3.41 26.33 -2.44
C ALA A 96 -2.41 26.85 -3.48
N ARG A 97 -1.19 26.30 -3.50
CA ARG A 97 -0.17 26.64 -4.52
C ARG A 97 -0.65 26.34 -5.94
N ARG A 98 -1.46 25.29 -6.13
CA ARG A 98 -2.02 24.94 -7.44
C ARG A 98 -3.07 25.95 -7.90
N GLU A 99 -3.91 26.44 -6.99
CA GLU A 99 -4.91 27.47 -7.28
C GLU A 99 -4.27 28.81 -7.63
N ASP A 100 -3.18 29.17 -6.95
CA ASP A 100 -2.40 30.38 -7.24
C ASP A 100 -1.83 30.36 -8.67
N ILE A 101 -1.21 29.25 -9.06
CA ILE A 101 -0.67 29.06 -10.42
C ILE A 101 -1.78 29.17 -11.47
N GLN A 102 -2.97 28.61 -11.20
CA GLN A 102 -4.09 28.67 -12.12
C GLN A 102 -4.68 30.08 -12.26
N ARG A 103 -4.71 30.85 -11.17
CA ARG A 103 -5.16 32.24 -11.16
C ARG A 103 -4.21 33.14 -11.95
N GLU A 104 -2.91 33.04 -11.70
CA GLU A 104 -1.90 33.82 -12.44
C GLU A 104 -1.95 33.53 -13.95
N ALA A 105 -2.10 32.25 -14.33
CA ALA A 105 -2.23 31.88 -15.73
C ALA A 105 -3.48 32.50 -16.39
N ARG A 106 -4.59 32.60 -15.65
CA ARG A 106 -5.85 33.22 -16.13
C ARG A 106 -5.69 34.73 -16.32
N GLU A 107 -5.06 35.40 -15.36
CA GLU A 107 -4.82 36.85 -15.40
C GLU A 107 -3.87 37.25 -16.53
N GLN A 108 -2.82 36.46 -16.78
CA GLN A 108 -1.92 36.67 -17.92
C GLN A 108 -2.63 36.50 -19.26
N TYR A 109 -3.49 35.50 -19.39
CA TYR A 109 -4.30 35.27 -20.59
C TYR A 109 -5.27 36.44 -20.86
N ASP A 110 -5.98 36.91 -19.83
CA ASP A 110 -6.91 38.04 -19.95
C ASP A 110 -6.20 39.35 -20.28
N ARG A 111 -4.99 39.56 -19.76
CA ARG A 111 -4.16 40.74 -20.09
C ARG A 111 -3.71 40.71 -21.54
N ALA A 112 -3.20 39.57 -22.03
CA ALA A 112 -2.77 39.42 -23.42
C ALA A 112 -3.93 39.67 -24.40
N ARG A 113 -5.11 39.11 -24.11
CA ARG A 113 -6.30 39.25 -24.96
C ARG A 113 -6.82 40.69 -25.06
N ARG A 114 -6.64 41.52 -24.01
CA ARG A 114 -7.03 42.95 -24.05
C ARG A 114 -6.08 43.78 -24.91
N HIS A 115 -4.81 43.40 -25.01
CA HIS A 115 -3.84 44.06 -25.87
C HIS A 115 -3.98 43.70 -27.35
N GLU A 116 -4.57 42.54 -27.70
CA GLU A 116 -4.80 42.12 -29.10
C GLU A 116 -6.08 42.71 -29.74
N ARG A 117 -6.93 43.43 -28.99
CA ARG A 117 -8.20 43.99 -29.47
C ARG A 117 -8.26 45.53 -29.48
N GLY A 118 -7.17 46.21 -29.20
CA GLY A 118 -7.02 47.67 -29.32
C GLY A 118 -6.12 48.02 -30.49
#